data_AF-A0A379WXP9-F1
#
_entry.id   AF-A0A379WXP9-F1
#
_cell.length_a   1.000
_cell.length_b   1.000
_cell.length_c   1.000
_cell.angle_alpha   90.00
_cell.angle_beta   90.00
_cell.angle_gamma   90.00
#
_symmetry.space_group_name_H-M   'P 1'
#
loop_
_entity.id
_entity.type
_entity.pdbx_description
1 polymer ?
#
loop_
_entity_poly.entity_id
_entity_poly.type
_entity_poly.pdbx_seq_one_letter_code
_entity_poly.pdbx_strand_id
1 'polypeptide(L)' 'MTIRCAKLHGNQVRLFAGAGIVPASSPVGEWRETGVKLSTMLNVLDCIKER' A
#
# COMPACT_ATOMS: atom_id res chain seq x y z
N MET A 1 14.20 1.73 4.01
CA MET A 1 12.81 2.21 3.78
C MET A 1 11.93 0.99 3.51
N THR A 2 10.90 0.74 4.31
CA THR A 2 9.96 -0.37 4.08
C THR A 2 8.84 0.11 3.18
N ILE A 3 8.98 -0.18 1.89
CA ILE A 3 7.92 0.01 0.90
C ILE A 3 7.20 -1.33 0.82
N ARG A 4 5.87 -1.29 0.87
CA ARG A 4 5.02 -2.47 0.78
C ARG A 4 5.11 -3.44 1.98
N CYS A 5 4.57 -3.05 3.13
CA CYS A 5 4.50 -3.92 4.31
C CYS A 5 3.12 -3.91 4.98
N ALA A 6 2.86 -4.91 5.82
CA ALA A 6 1.63 -5.03 6.59
C ALA A 6 1.94 -5.36 8.05
N LYS A 7 1.12 -4.87 8.97
CA LYS A 7 1.08 -5.34 10.36
C LYS A 7 -0.20 -6.13 10.59
N LEU A 8 -0.07 -7.37 11.06
CA LEU A 8 -1.19 -8.23 11.41
C LEU A 8 -1.46 -8.16 12.92
N HIS A 9 -2.73 -8.09 13.30
CA HIS A 9 -3.18 -8.17 14.68
C HIS A 9 -4.51 -8.93 14.75
N GLY A 10 -4.46 -10.20 15.13
CA GLY A 10 -5.62 -11.09 15.03
C GLY A 10 -6.13 -11.13 13.58
N ASN A 11 -7.42 -10.84 13.38
CA ASN A 11 -8.06 -10.77 12.07
C ASN A 11 -7.99 -9.38 11.39
N GLN A 12 -7.15 -8.47 11.90
CA GLN A 12 -6.96 -7.14 11.33
C GLN A 12 -5.60 -7.04 10.64
N VAL A 13 -5.61 -6.43 9.45
CA VAL A 13 -4.39 -6.16 8.67
C VAL A 13 -4.31 -4.66 8.42
N ARG A 14 -3.19 -4.04 8.80
CA ARG A 14 -2.88 -2.64 8.49
C ARG A 14 -1.77 -2.59 7.45
N LEU A 15 -2.05 -2.01 6.30
CA LEU A 15 -1.12 -1.89 5.19
C LEU A 15 -0.36 -0.56 5.25
N PHE A 16 0.91 -0.59 4.83
CA PHE A 16 1.79 0.58 4.78
C PHE A 16 2.46 0.66 3.40
N ALA A 17 2.35 1.83 2.79
CA ALA A 17 3.05 2.21 1.58
C ALA A 17 3.46 3.69 1.70
N GLY A 18 4.43 4.10 0.90
CA GLY A 18 4.86 5.49 0.82
C GLY A 18 5.41 5.82 -0.56
N ALA A 19 5.66 7.11 -0.75
CA ALA A 19 6.23 7.70 -1.94
C ALA A 19 7.48 8.53 -1.58
N GLY A 20 8.41 8.64 -2.52
CA GLY A 20 9.59 9.49 -2.37
C GLY A 20 9.29 10.86 -2.96
N ILE A 21 9.31 11.91 -2.13
CA ILE A 21 9.02 13.27 -2.58
C ILE A 21 10.30 13.92 -3.10
N VAL A 22 10.27 14.41 -4.34
CA VAL A 22 11.33 15.21 -4.96
C VAL A 22 10.79 16.57 -5.41
N PRO A 23 11.63 17.58 -5.72
CA PRO A 23 11.15 18.91 -6.13
C PRO A 23 10.21 18.92 -7.34
N ALA A 24 10.30 17.93 -8.22
CA ALA A 24 9.43 17.76 -9.39
C ALA A 24 8.17 16.92 -9.11
N SER A 25 7.97 16.45 -7.87
CA SER A 25 6.82 15.61 -7.51
C SER A 25 5.52 16.41 -7.52
N SER A 26 4.45 15.75 -7.96
CA SER A 26 3.08 16.26 -7.84
C SER A 26 2.39 15.56 -6.67
N PRO A 27 1.82 16.29 -5.68
CA PRO A 27 1.13 15.68 -4.55
C PRO A 27 0.06 14.65 -4.96
N VAL A 28 -0.68 14.94 -6.04
CA VAL A 28 -1.72 14.04 -6.57
C VAL A 28 -1.11 12.80 -7.21
N GLY A 29 0.02 12.95 -7.91
CA GLY A 29 0.74 11.84 -8.54
C GLY A 29 1.28 10.86 -7.51
N GLU A 30 1.96 11.37 -6.49
CA GLU A 30 2.53 10.57 -5.39
C GLU A 30 1.45 9.88 -4.55
N TRP A 31 0.31 10.55 -4.34
CA TRP A 31 -0.85 9.97 -3.69
C TRP A 31 -1.40 8.78 -4.50
N ARG A 32 -1.56 8.97 -5.82
CA ARG A 32 -2.03 7.90 -6.72
C ARG A 32 -1.06 6.72 -6.76
N GLU A 33 0.24 6.98 -6.84
CA GLU A 33 1.26 5.93 -6.81
C GLU A 33 1.20 5.12 -5.50
N THR A 34 1.07 5.81 -4.37
CA THR A 34 0.93 5.18 -3.05
C THR A 34 -0.35 4.35 -2.99
N GLY A 35 -1.46 4.86 -3.53
CA GLY A 35 -2.73 4.13 -3.65
C GLY A 35 -2.58 2.84 -4.45
N VAL A 36 -1.93 2.88 -5.61
CA VAL A 36 -1.68 1.69 -6.44
C VAL A 36 -0.88 0.62 -5.68
N LYS A 37 0.15 1.03 -4.92
CA LYS A 37 0.94 0.10 -4.09
C LYS A 37 0.07 -0.62 -3.05
N LEU A 38 -0.89 0.08 -2.45
CA LEU A 38 -1.82 -0.48 -1.47
C LEU A 38 -2.88 -1.37 -2.13
N SER A 39 -3.46 -0.95 -3.25
CA SER A 39 -4.47 -1.73 -3.98
C SER A 39 -3.93 -3.09 -4.40
N THR A 40 -2.69 -3.17 -4.88
CA THR A 40 -2.06 -4.46 -5.23
C THR A 40 -2.00 -5.42 -4.03
N MET A 41 -1.78 -4.92 -2.82
CA MET A 41 -1.79 -5.77 -1.62
C MET A 41 -3.18 -6.22 -1.21
N LEU A 42 -4.14 -5.30 -1.28
CA LEU A 42 -5.53 -5.61 -0.97
C LEU A 42 -6.03 -6.74 -1.86
N ASN A 43 -5.76 -6.67 -3.16
CA ASN A 43 -6.13 -7.73 -4.10
C ASN A 43 -5.55 -9.11 -3.73
N VAL A 44 -4.30 -9.16 -3.23
CA VAL A 44 -3.70 -10.41 -2.76
C VAL A 44 -4.39 -10.91 -1.50
N LEU A 45 -4.73 -10.01 -0.57
CA LEU A 45 -5.45 -10.37 0.66
C LEU A 45 -6.87 -10.87 0.39
N ASP A 46 -7.55 -10.32 -0.61
CA ASP A 46 -8.87 -10.78 -1.02
C ASP A 46 -8.78 -12.17 -1.66
N CYS A 47 -7.81 -12.39 -2.56
CA CYS A 47 -7.55 -13.69 -3.19
C CYS A 47 -7.28 -14.82 -2.17
N ILE A 48 -6.57 -14.53 -1.06
CA ILE A 48 -6.31 -15.54 -0.02
C ILE A 48 -7.49 -15.74 0.94
N LYS A 49 -8.43 -14.80 1.05
CA LYS A 49 -9.64 -14.95 1.88
C LYS A 49 -10.68 -15.88 1.26
N GLU A 50 -10.67 -16.02 -0.06
CA GLU A 50 -11.58 -16.90 -0.82
C GLU A 50 -11.05 -18.35 -0.96
N ARG A 51 -10.00 -18.70 -0.21
CA ARG A 51 -9.52 -20.08 -0.01
C ARG A 51 -9.75 -20.54 1.41
#